data_AF-A0A7S3HFT4-F1
#
_entry.id   AF-A0A7S3HFT4-F1
#
_cell.length_a   1.000
_cell.length_b   1.000
_cell.length_c   1.000
_cell.angle_alpha   90.00
_cell.angle_beta   90.00
_cell.angle_gamma   90.00
#
_symmetry.space_group_name_H-M   'P 1'
#
loop_
_entity.id
_entity.type
_entity.pdbx_description
1 polymer ?
#
loop_
_entity_poly.entity_id
_entity_poly.type
_entity_poly.pdbx_seq_one_letter_code
_entity_poly.pdbx_strand_id
1 'polypeptide(L)'
;HVPRRKPGPECQDFRKLNRLAAQSGVTNASQLADWRTTNDVKLVAKGPAGSMPKVIPSDVIPSFAYGKKSRPSTPIASVMGNHYGLEQEELLNFQYKKLADSPSGKRVVKMTAASTRQIEHARSARQLVDNPLPPKEHFKMAKFKNVPGKMTADQLGRSPMRSASLPNL
;
A
#
# COMPACT_ATOMS: atom_id res chain seq x y z
N HIS A 1 -13.32 -13.13 -20.81
CA HIS A 1 -12.77 -14.00 -19.76
C HIS A 1 -13.65 -13.87 -18.51
N VAL A 2 -14.40 -14.90 -18.13
CA VAL A 2 -15.30 -14.85 -16.95
C VAL A 2 -14.65 -15.62 -15.79
N PRO A 3 -14.49 -15.01 -14.60
CA PRO A 3 -13.91 -15.68 -13.45
C PRO A 3 -14.81 -16.81 -12.94
N ARG A 4 -14.19 -17.93 -12.52
CA ARG A 4 -14.91 -19.08 -11.96
C ARG A 4 -15.53 -18.72 -10.60
N ARG A 5 -16.71 -19.30 -10.32
CA ARG A 5 -17.36 -19.16 -9.00
C ARG A 5 -16.48 -19.79 -7.92
N LYS A 6 -16.38 -19.12 -6.76
CA LYS A 6 -15.68 -19.67 -5.60
C LYS A 6 -16.40 -20.96 -5.14
N PRO A 7 -15.67 -22.03 -4.82
CA PRO A 7 -16.28 -23.25 -4.31
C PRO A 7 -17.03 -22.96 -2.99
N GLY A 8 -18.22 -23.53 -2.86
CA GLY A 8 -19.09 -23.36 -1.70
C GLY A 8 -18.62 -24.15 -0.46
N PRO A 9 -19.24 -23.92 0.71
CA PRO A 9 -18.87 -24.56 1.97
C PRO A 9 -19.11 -26.08 2.01
N GLU A 10 -20.00 -26.59 1.15
CA GLU A 10 -20.33 -28.02 1.03
C GLU A 10 -19.44 -28.76 0.03
N CYS A 11 -18.41 -28.11 -0.52
CA CYS A 11 -17.47 -28.75 -1.42
C CYS A 11 -16.43 -29.57 -0.63
N GLN A 12 -16.23 -30.83 -1.00
CA GLN A 12 -15.21 -31.71 -0.41
C GLN A 12 -13.80 -31.34 -0.89
N ASP A 13 -12.83 -31.41 0.03
CA ASP A 13 -11.41 -31.22 -0.28
C ASP A 13 -10.76 -32.55 -0.65
N PHE A 14 -10.80 -32.88 -1.94
CA PHE A 14 -10.17 -34.10 -2.46
C PHE A 14 -8.66 -34.14 -2.27
N ARG A 15 -7.96 -33.00 -2.11
CA ARG A 15 -6.51 -32.99 -1.88
C ARG A 15 -6.20 -33.49 -0.48
N LYS A 16 -6.94 -32.98 0.50
CA LYS A 16 -6.80 -33.41 1.91
C LYS A 16 -7.31 -34.84 2.10
N LEU A 17 -8.43 -35.20 1.48
CA LEU A 17 -8.95 -36.57 1.47
C LEU A 17 -7.92 -37.57 0.93
N ASN A 18 -7.34 -37.30 -0.25
CA ASN A 18 -6.34 -38.20 -0.83
C ASN A 18 -5.07 -38.31 0.03
N ARG A 19 -4.66 -37.22 0.69
CA ARG A 19 -3.52 -37.25 1.63
C ARG A 19 -3.81 -38.11 2.85
N LEU A 20 -5.01 -38.03 3.40
CA LEU A 20 -5.44 -38.87 4.53
C LEU A 20 -5.59 -40.33 4.12
N ALA A 21 -6.15 -40.61 2.94
CA ALA A 21 -6.25 -41.96 2.40
C ALA A 21 -4.86 -42.62 2.23
N ALA A 22 -3.88 -41.85 1.75
CA ALA A 22 -2.50 -42.32 1.65
C ALA A 22 -1.87 -42.58 3.03
N GLN A 23 -2.17 -41.75 4.03
CA GLN A 23 -1.72 -41.97 5.41
C GLN A 23 -2.36 -43.20 6.06
N SER A 24 -3.61 -43.53 5.70
CA SER A 24 -4.29 -44.75 6.14
C SER A 24 -3.94 -45.99 5.32
N GLY A 25 -2.99 -45.91 4.38
CA GLY A 25 -2.51 -47.05 3.60
C GLY A 25 -3.44 -47.49 2.46
N VAL A 26 -4.33 -46.63 1.98
CA VAL A 26 -5.20 -46.93 0.83
C VAL A 26 -4.38 -46.84 -0.45
N THR A 27 -4.18 -47.97 -1.12
CA THR A 27 -3.35 -48.08 -2.33
C THR A 27 -4.15 -48.32 -3.61
N ASN A 28 -5.40 -48.81 -3.49
CA ASN A 28 -6.26 -49.12 -4.63
C ASN A 28 -7.30 -48.00 -4.90
N ALA A 29 -7.59 -47.73 -6.17
CA ALA A 29 -8.57 -46.75 -6.59
C ALA A 29 -10.00 -47.07 -6.12
N SER A 30 -10.39 -48.35 -6.08
CA SER A 30 -11.71 -48.76 -5.56
C SER A 30 -11.85 -48.41 -4.08
N GLN A 31 -10.85 -48.80 -3.29
CA GLN A 31 -10.79 -48.50 -1.86
C GLN A 31 -10.77 -46.99 -1.60
N LEU A 32 -10.14 -46.22 -2.48
CA LEU A 32 -10.08 -44.77 -2.37
C LEU A 32 -11.45 -44.12 -2.65
N ALA A 33 -12.26 -44.69 -3.55
CA ALA A 33 -13.64 -44.25 -3.77
C ALA A 33 -14.51 -44.52 -2.53
N ASP A 34 -14.40 -45.71 -1.93
CA ASP A 34 -15.10 -46.07 -0.69
C ASP A 34 -14.63 -45.22 0.50
N TRP A 35 -13.35 -44.88 0.54
CA TRP A 35 -12.78 -44.02 1.58
C TRP A 35 -13.34 -42.60 1.49
N ARG A 36 -13.56 -42.07 0.27
CA ARG A 36 -14.15 -40.73 0.04
C ARG A 36 -15.62 -40.63 0.42
N THR A 37 -16.39 -41.72 0.30
CA THR A 37 -17.79 -41.73 0.73
C THR A 37 -17.92 -41.82 2.25
N THR A 38 -16.98 -42.51 2.89
CA THR A 38 -16.95 -42.70 4.35
C THR A 38 -16.42 -41.47 5.10
N ASN A 39 -15.45 -40.75 4.53
CA ASN A 39 -14.80 -39.61 5.16
C ASN A 39 -15.18 -38.30 4.47
N ASP A 40 -15.96 -37.45 5.15
CA ASP A 40 -16.30 -36.11 4.66
C ASP A 40 -15.32 -35.06 5.20
N VAL A 41 -14.51 -34.48 4.32
CA VAL A 41 -13.59 -33.39 4.66
C VAL A 41 -13.91 -32.19 3.79
N LYS A 42 -14.46 -31.15 4.42
CA LYS A 42 -14.90 -29.91 3.73
C LYS A 42 -13.72 -29.00 3.40
N LEU A 43 -13.77 -28.37 2.22
CA LEU A 43 -12.75 -27.43 1.74
C LEU A 43 -12.70 -26.13 2.53
N VAL A 44 -13.85 -25.69 3.05
CA VAL A 44 -13.94 -24.53 3.92
C VAL A 44 -14.19 -25.03 5.33
N ALA A 45 -13.23 -24.83 6.24
CA ALA A 45 -13.44 -25.09 7.65
C ALA A 45 -14.64 -24.25 8.12
N LYS A 46 -15.65 -24.91 8.68
CA LYS A 46 -16.78 -24.21 9.30
C LYS A 46 -16.19 -23.40 10.45
N GLY A 47 -16.10 -22.07 10.28
CA GLY A 47 -15.62 -21.18 11.33
C GLY A 47 -16.45 -21.40 12.60
N PRO A 48 -15.91 -21.10 13.79
CA PRO A 48 -16.67 -21.23 15.03
C PRO A 48 -18.03 -20.55 14.88
N ALA A 49 -19.09 -21.29 15.19
CA ALA A 49 -20.46 -20.82 15.10
C ALA A 49 -20.68 -19.80 16.22
N GLY A 50 -20.43 -18.53 15.90
CA GLY A 50 -20.57 -17.40 16.82
C GLY A 50 -19.23 -16.78 17.18
N SER A 51 -19.20 -15.44 17.19
CA SER A 51 -18.12 -14.73 17.86
C SER A 51 -18.18 -15.09 19.36
N MET A 52 -17.05 -15.46 19.95
CA MET A 52 -16.96 -15.51 21.42
C MET A 52 -17.53 -14.20 22.00
N PRO A 53 -18.26 -14.26 23.14
CA PRO A 53 -18.79 -13.06 23.77
C PRO A 53 -17.62 -12.09 23.97
N LYS A 54 -17.71 -10.94 23.30
CA LYS A 54 -16.71 -9.88 23.41
C LYS A 54 -16.88 -9.26 24.78
N VAL A 55 -16.16 -9.79 25.76
CA VAL A 55 -15.97 -9.15 27.05
C VAL A 55 -15.33 -7.80 26.76
N ILE A 56 -16.05 -6.72 27.05
CA ILE A 56 -15.51 -5.38 26.89
C ILE A 56 -14.70 -5.01 28.13
N PRO A 57 -13.61 -4.24 28.01
CA PRO A 57 -12.75 -3.94 29.16
C PRO A 57 -13.47 -3.25 30.33
N SER A 58 -14.56 -2.52 30.07
CA SER A 58 -15.39 -1.93 31.14
C SER A 58 -16.12 -2.95 32.01
N ASP A 59 -16.36 -4.17 31.50
CA ASP A 59 -17.05 -5.22 32.25
C ASP A 59 -16.16 -5.80 33.35
N VAL A 60 -14.84 -5.76 33.15
CA VAL A 60 -13.84 -6.32 34.08
C VAL A 60 -13.22 -5.25 34.97
N ILE A 61 -13.06 -4.03 34.45
CA ILE A 61 -12.37 -2.94 35.14
C ILE A 61 -13.34 -1.76 35.26
N PRO A 62 -13.96 -1.53 36.45
CA PRO A 62 -14.89 -0.41 36.66
C PRO A 62 -14.30 0.96 36.36
N SER A 63 -12.97 1.12 36.50
CA SER A 63 -12.26 2.36 36.21
C SER A 63 -11.84 2.52 34.74
N PHE A 64 -12.25 1.61 33.84
CA PHE A 64 -11.92 1.71 32.43
C PHE A 64 -12.79 2.76 31.74
N ALA A 65 -12.18 3.85 31.31
CA ALA A 65 -12.83 4.88 30.50
C ALA A 65 -12.54 4.68 29.01
N TYR A 66 -13.59 4.77 28.19
CA TYR A 66 -13.45 4.81 26.74
C TYR A 66 -12.97 6.18 26.27
N GLY A 67 -12.26 6.19 25.15
CA GLY A 67 -11.75 7.40 24.52
C GLY A 67 -10.23 7.44 24.44
N LYS A 68 -9.70 8.55 23.90
CA LYS A 68 -8.26 8.81 23.86
C LYS A 68 -7.88 9.65 25.06
N LYS A 69 -6.96 9.16 25.88
CA LYS A 69 -6.34 9.99 26.94
C LYS A 69 -5.71 11.22 26.29
N SER A 70 -5.84 12.38 26.91
CA SER A 70 -5.07 13.55 26.48
C SER A 70 -3.59 13.18 26.53
N ARG A 71 -2.87 13.46 25.44
CA ARG A 71 -1.41 13.29 25.45
C ARG A 71 -0.87 14.31 26.46
N PRO A 72 0.00 13.91 27.40
CA PRO A 72 0.69 14.89 28.23
C PRO A 72 1.43 15.86 27.29
N SER A 73 1.28 17.16 27.54
CA SER A 73 2.07 18.17 26.85
C SER A 73 3.57 17.90 27.04
N THR A 74 4.41 18.46 26.18
CA THR A 74 5.87 18.45 26.39
C THR A 74 6.17 19.01 27.80
N PRO A 75 6.79 18.23 28.70
CA PRO A 75 7.06 18.67 30.06
C PRO A 75 7.91 19.94 30.06
N ILE A 76 7.46 20.98 30.76
CA ILE A 76 8.13 22.29 30.73
C ILE A 76 9.55 22.22 31.30
N ALA A 77 9.78 21.37 32.31
CA ALA A 77 11.10 21.14 32.88
C ALA A 77 12.11 20.61 31.83
N SER A 78 11.67 19.70 30.95
CA SER A 78 12.50 19.16 29.86
C SER A 78 12.81 20.19 28.78
N VAL A 79 11.85 21.09 28.49
CA VAL A 79 12.05 22.18 27.53
C VAL A 79 13.02 23.23 28.09
N MET A 80 12.80 23.68 29.33
CA MET A 80 13.67 24.64 30.03
C MET A 80 15.09 24.09 30.20
N GLY A 81 15.22 22.80 30.50
CA GLY A 81 16.51 22.13 30.64
C GLY A 81 17.19 21.74 29.32
N ASN A 82 16.65 22.15 28.16
CA ASN A 82 17.17 21.81 26.84
C ASN A 82 17.38 20.29 26.61
N HIS A 83 16.55 19.46 27.23
CA HIS A 83 16.73 18.00 27.23
C HIS A 83 16.67 17.41 25.82
N TYR A 84 15.73 17.88 24.99
CA TYR A 84 15.57 17.40 23.62
C TYR A 84 16.73 17.79 22.70
N GLY A 85 17.40 18.91 22.97
CA GLY A 85 18.61 19.30 22.25
C GLY A 85 19.75 18.34 22.54
N LEU A 86 19.96 18.03 23.83
CA LEU A 86 20.99 17.08 24.26
C LEU A 86 20.73 15.67 23.71
N GLU A 87 19.51 15.16 23.80
CA GLU A 87 19.15 13.84 23.23
C GLU A 87 19.43 13.78 21.72
N GLN A 88 19.15 14.87 21.00
CA GLN A 88 19.39 14.94 19.56
C GLN A 88 20.89 14.96 19.23
N GLU A 89 21.69 15.69 20.00
CA GLU A 89 23.15 15.72 19.85
C GLU A 89 23.76 14.34 20.14
N GLU A 90 23.30 13.66 21.19
CA GLU A 90 23.73 12.29 21.52
C GLU A 90 23.37 11.30 20.41
N LEU A 91 22.15 11.36 19.90
CA LEU A 91 21.69 10.51 18.80
C LEU A 91 22.53 10.73 17.53
N LEU A 92 22.82 11.99 17.22
CA LEU A 92 23.61 12.38 16.06
C LEU A 92 25.06 11.86 16.19
N ASN A 93 25.66 12.03 17.37
CA ASN A 93 26.98 11.48 17.68
C ASN A 93 27.02 9.96 17.55
N PHE A 94 25.98 9.26 18.02
CA PHE A 94 25.86 7.82 17.87
C PHE A 94 25.77 7.39 16.40
N GLN A 95 25.01 8.11 15.58
CA GLN A 95 24.90 7.84 14.14
C GLN A 95 26.24 8.04 13.42
N TYR A 96 26.97 9.11 13.73
CA TYR A 96 28.28 9.36 13.14
C TYR A 96 29.31 8.29 13.53
N LYS A 97 29.36 7.87 14.80
CA LYS A 97 30.20 6.74 15.23
C LYS A 97 29.87 5.47 14.46
N LYS A 98 28.58 5.13 14.36
CA LYS A 98 28.12 3.96 13.61
C LYS A 98 28.49 4.02 12.12
N LEU A 99 28.48 5.20 11.52
CA LEU A 99 28.90 5.39 10.13
C LEU A 99 30.42 5.26 9.96
N ALA A 100 31.21 5.81 10.90
CA ALA A 100 32.67 5.70 10.89
C ALA A 100 33.15 4.26 11.09
N ASP A 101 32.49 3.49 11.94
CA ASP A 101 32.81 2.09 12.20
C ASP A 101 32.30 1.14 11.10
N SER A 102 31.41 1.61 10.22
CA SER A 102 30.90 0.80 9.13
C SER A 102 31.94 0.75 8.00
N PRO A 103 32.35 -0.45 7.53
CA PRO A 103 33.28 -0.55 6.42
C PRO A 103 32.70 0.17 5.20
N SER A 104 33.54 0.94 4.50
CA SER A 104 33.24 1.73 3.30
C SER A 104 32.89 0.84 2.09
N GLY A 105 31.85 0.03 2.24
CA GLY A 105 31.18 -0.66 1.17
C GLY A 105 30.09 0.24 0.61
N LYS A 106 29.94 0.28 -0.72
CA LYS A 106 28.80 0.94 -1.36
C LYS A 106 27.52 0.31 -0.80
N ARG A 107 26.84 1.01 0.10
CA ARG A 107 25.57 0.56 0.66
C ARG A 107 24.54 0.56 -0.45
N VAL A 108 24.25 -0.62 -0.99
CA VAL A 108 23.18 -0.80 -1.98
C VAL A 108 21.85 -0.66 -1.24
N VAL A 109 21.28 0.55 -1.24
CA VAL A 109 19.94 0.79 -0.73
C VAL A 109 18.95 0.19 -1.71
N LYS A 110 18.25 -0.87 -1.30
CA LYS A 110 17.15 -1.43 -2.09
C LYS A 110 15.99 -0.44 -2.08
N MET A 111 15.72 0.17 -3.22
CA MET A 111 14.63 1.12 -3.38
C MET A 111 13.29 0.39 -3.46
N THR A 112 12.25 0.99 -2.89
CA THR A 112 10.87 0.50 -3.05
C THR A 112 10.30 0.94 -4.40
N ALA A 113 9.29 0.22 -4.90
CA ALA A 113 8.64 0.55 -6.18
C ALA A 113 8.01 1.96 -6.20
N ALA A 114 7.60 2.49 -5.04
CA ALA A 114 7.12 3.86 -4.94
C ALA A 114 8.25 4.88 -5.13
N SER A 115 9.41 4.62 -4.55
CA SER A 115 10.57 5.50 -4.66
C SER A 115 11.14 5.53 -6.07
N THR A 116 11.19 4.38 -6.76
CA THR A 116 11.62 4.34 -8.17
C THR A 116 10.70 5.17 -9.07
N ARG A 117 9.38 5.05 -8.90
CA ARG A 117 8.39 5.85 -9.65
C ARG A 117 8.54 7.35 -9.41
N GLN A 118 8.81 7.77 -8.18
CA GLN A 118 9.05 9.18 -7.87
C GLN A 118 10.31 9.71 -8.56
N ILE A 119 11.39 8.91 -8.56
CA ILE A 119 12.64 9.26 -9.25
C ILE A 119 12.41 9.37 -10.76
N GLU A 120 11.69 8.42 -11.36
CA GLU A 120 11.32 8.46 -12.78
C GLU A 120 10.51 9.72 -13.11
N HIS A 121 9.51 10.03 -12.30
CA HIS A 121 8.69 11.24 -12.49
C HIS A 121 9.52 12.52 -12.38
N ALA A 122 10.43 12.60 -11.41
CA ALA A 122 11.33 13.74 -11.27
C ALA A 122 12.28 13.87 -12.47
N ARG A 123 12.78 12.75 -13.00
CA ARG A 123 13.63 12.74 -14.21
C ARG A 123 12.85 13.18 -15.43
N SER A 124 11.63 12.67 -15.64
CA SER A 124 10.79 13.08 -16.76
C SER A 124 10.41 14.56 -16.67
N ALA A 125 10.14 15.07 -15.47
CA ALA A 125 9.83 16.49 -15.27
C ALA A 125 11.02 17.39 -15.66
N ARG A 126 12.25 17.01 -15.26
CA ARG A 126 13.47 17.73 -15.67
C ARG A 126 13.70 17.67 -17.18
N GLN A 127 13.49 16.49 -17.78
CA GLN A 127 13.63 16.32 -19.23
C GLN A 127 12.64 17.19 -20.02
N LEU A 128 11.44 17.43 -19.48
CA LEU A 128 10.45 18.34 -20.09
C LEU A 128 10.84 19.83 -19.96
N VAL A 129 11.67 20.19 -18.97
CA VAL A 129 12.23 21.55 -18.86
C VAL A 129 13.32 21.74 -19.91
N ASP A 130 14.22 20.77 -20.05
CA ASP A 130 15.34 20.85 -20.99
C ASP A 130 14.90 20.71 -22.45
N ASN A 131 13.87 19.88 -22.70
CA ASN A 131 13.28 19.65 -24.01
C ASN A 131 11.75 19.81 -23.92
N PRO A 132 11.23 21.05 -24.04
CA PRO A 132 9.80 21.27 -24.01
C PRO A 132 9.15 20.55 -25.19
N LEU A 133 8.23 19.63 -24.89
CA LEU A 133 7.44 18.97 -25.92
C LEU A 133 6.64 20.02 -26.72
N PRO A 134 6.44 19.79 -28.04
CA PRO A 134 5.55 20.65 -28.81
C PRO A 134 4.18 20.70 -28.12
N PRO A 135 3.51 21.86 -28.12
CA PRO A 135 2.24 22.04 -27.43
C PRO A 135 1.26 20.96 -27.90
N LYS A 136 0.75 20.19 -26.94
CA LYS A 136 -0.16 19.09 -27.24
C LYS A 136 -1.39 19.64 -27.96
N GLU A 137 -1.63 19.17 -29.18
CA GLU A 137 -2.82 19.55 -29.92
C GLU A 137 -4.08 19.24 -29.09
N HIS A 138 -4.97 20.21 -28.99
CA HIS A 138 -6.24 20.01 -28.33
C HIS A 138 -7.04 18.94 -29.06
N PHE A 139 -7.68 18.06 -28.28
CA PHE A 139 -8.54 17.04 -28.86
C PHE A 139 -9.71 17.71 -29.60
N LYS A 140 -9.78 17.50 -30.91
CA LYS A 140 -10.89 17.92 -31.76
C LYS A 140 -11.56 16.65 -32.31
N MET A 141 -12.88 16.54 -32.15
CA MET A 141 -13.62 15.45 -32.79
C MET A 141 -13.43 15.52 -34.31
N ALA A 142 -13.35 14.36 -34.97
CA ALA A 142 -13.08 14.27 -36.41
C ALA A 142 -14.02 15.16 -37.26
N LYS A 143 -15.32 15.17 -36.93
CA LYS A 143 -16.34 15.97 -37.62
C LYS A 143 -16.16 17.49 -37.49
N PHE A 144 -15.38 17.95 -36.51
CA PHE A 144 -15.12 19.36 -36.30
C PHE A 144 -13.72 19.77 -36.73
N LYS A 145 -12.83 18.86 -37.19
CA LYS A 145 -11.42 19.18 -37.46
C LYS A 145 -11.26 20.40 -38.38
N ASN A 146 -12.10 20.49 -39.42
CA ASN A 146 -12.06 21.55 -40.43
C ASN A 146 -13.03 22.72 -40.18
N VAL A 147 -13.75 22.74 -39.05
CA VAL A 147 -14.67 23.85 -38.73
C VAL A 147 -13.86 25.00 -38.12
N PRO A 148 -13.82 26.19 -38.74
CA PRO A 148 -13.15 27.37 -38.18
C PRO A 148 -13.95 27.92 -37.00
N GLY A 149 -13.25 28.35 -35.95
CA GLY A 149 -13.87 29.05 -34.83
C GLY A 149 -14.37 30.43 -35.27
N LYS A 150 -15.59 30.81 -34.87
CA LYS A 150 -16.18 32.12 -35.20
C LYS A 150 -15.70 33.26 -34.29
N MET A 151 -14.94 32.96 -33.24
CA MET A 151 -14.45 33.92 -32.25
C MET A 151 -12.97 33.65 -31.97
N THR A 152 -12.19 34.71 -31.83
CA THR A 152 -10.79 34.61 -31.39
C THR A 152 -10.73 34.55 -29.85
N ALA A 153 -9.69 33.93 -29.30
CA ALA A 153 -9.52 33.82 -27.84
C ALA A 153 -9.48 35.19 -27.14
N ASP A 154 -8.99 36.20 -27.86
CA ASP A 154 -8.91 37.60 -27.44
C ASP A 154 -10.30 38.24 -27.26
N GLN A 155 -11.23 37.95 -28.17
CA GLN A 155 -12.63 38.41 -28.08
C GLN A 155 -13.42 37.77 -26.92
N LEU A 156 -12.97 36.61 -26.45
CA LEU A 156 -13.56 35.89 -25.32
C LEU A 156 -12.93 36.30 -23.97
N GLY A 157 -12.03 37.30 -23.95
CA GLY A 157 -11.33 37.75 -22.75
C GLY A 157 -10.41 36.68 -22.16
N ARG A 158 -10.07 35.63 -22.92
CA ARG A 158 -9.17 34.57 -22.50
C ARG A 158 -7.80 34.85 -23.08
N SER A 159 -6.99 35.60 -22.33
CA SER A 159 -5.57 35.67 -22.64
C SER A 159 -4.97 34.25 -22.60
N PRO A 160 -4.09 33.89 -23.56
CA PRO A 160 -3.36 32.64 -23.43
C PRO A 160 -2.58 32.73 -22.13
N MET A 161 -2.85 31.83 -21.18
CA MET A 161 -2.04 31.72 -19.98
C MET A 161 -0.61 31.48 -20.46
N ARG A 162 0.25 32.49 -20.30
CA ARG A 162 1.69 32.32 -20.43
C ARG A 162 2.04 31.18 -19.47
N SER A 163 2.44 30.03 -20.02
CA SER A 163 3.09 29.00 -19.22
C SER A 163 4.24 29.70 -18.49
N ALA A 164 4.17 29.75 -17.17
CA ALA A 164 5.14 30.45 -16.35
C ALA A 164 6.54 29.91 -16.65
N SER A 165 7.32 30.66 -17.43
CA SER A 165 8.76 30.52 -17.43
C SER A 165 9.22 30.99 -16.05
N LEU A 166 9.65 30.05 -15.22
CA LEU A 166 10.33 30.37 -13.97
C LEU A 166 11.54 31.26 -14.29
N PRO A 167 11.80 32.33 -13.53
CA PRO A 167 13.01 33.12 -13.69
C PRO A 167 14.21 32.24 -13.36
N ASN A 168 15.22 32.23 -14.26
CA ASN A 168 16.53 31.64 -13.97
C ASN A 168 17.13 32.34 -12.75
N LEU A 169 17.51 31.54 -11.75
CA LEU A 169 18.44 31.87 -10.69
C LEU A 169 19.71 31.05 -10.90
#